data_AF-A0A0D2D1F0-F1
#
_entry.id   AF-A0A0D2D1F0-F1
#
_cell.length_a   1.000
_cell.length_b   1.000
_cell.length_c   1.000
_cell.angle_alpha   90.00
_cell.angle_beta   90.00
_cell.angle_gamma   90.00
#
_symmetry.space_group_name_H-M   'P 1'
#
loop_
_entity.id
_entity.type
_entity.pdbx_description
1 polymer ?
#
loop_
_entity_poly.entity_id
_entity_poly.type
_entity_poly.pdbx_seq_one_letter_code
_entity_poly.pdbx_strand_id
1 'polypeptide(L)'
;MRSHLLAFTGVLASATAATLNEVCAPSYVQAHLPPPGFYQGESLDPLSVNANPVTQVSVADNDFFPDATFDYCNVSFTYSHDGLEDEVAPTYWLPAPGKFQNRFLATGGGGYAINSGNQSLAGRDHLWRCIQLD
;
A
#
# COMPACT_ATOMS: atom_id res chain seq x y z
N MET A 1 -15.42 56.52 -16.43
CA MET A 1 -14.48 55.48 -15.97
C MET A 1 -15.00 54.14 -16.47
N ARG A 2 -14.25 53.45 -17.33
CA ARG A 2 -14.66 52.19 -17.98
C ARG A 2 -14.42 51.03 -17.01
N SER A 3 -15.49 50.34 -16.61
CA SER A 3 -15.41 49.14 -15.78
C SER A 3 -15.27 47.91 -16.67
N HIS A 4 -14.12 47.23 -16.59
CA HIS A 4 -13.87 45.98 -17.32
C HIS A 4 -14.16 44.80 -16.38
N LEU A 5 -15.25 44.08 -16.65
CA LEU A 5 -15.52 42.78 -16.03
C LEU A 5 -14.64 41.71 -16.68
N LEU A 6 -13.63 41.22 -15.95
CA LEU A 6 -12.86 40.03 -16.31
C LEU A 6 -13.63 38.79 -15.83
N ALA A 7 -14.17 38.00 -16.75
CA ALA A 7 -14.77 36.72 -16.44
C ALA A 7 -13.67 35.65 -16.34
N PHE A 8 -13.48 35.08 -15.14
CA PHE A 8 -12.60 33.92 -14.91
C PHE A 8 -13.39 32.65 -15.21
N THR A 9 -13.11 31.99 -16.34
CA THR A 9 -13.58 30.62 -16.61
C THR A 9 -12.67 29.65 -15.85
N GLY A 10 -13.16 29.13 -14.72
CA GLY A 10 -12.50 28.04 -14.00
C GLY A 10 -12.66 26.72 -14.76
N VAL A 11 -11.54 26.05 -15.06
CA VAL A 11 -11.55 24.67 -15.57
C VAL A 11 -11.91 23.75 -14.41
N LEU A 12 -13.06 23.07 -14.50
CA LEU A 12 -13.41 21.99 -13.58
C LEU A 12 -12.62 20.74 -14.01
N ALA A 13 -11.56 20.42 -13.26
CA ALA A 13 -10.90 19.13 -13.39
C ALA A 13 -11.81 18.05 -12.80
N SER A 14 -12.32 17.16 -13.65
CA SER A 14 -12.99 15.93 -13.20
C SER A 14 -11.94 15.00 -12.59
N ALA A 15 -11.97 14.81 -11.28
CA ALA A 15 -11.12 13.82 -10.61
C ALA A 15 -11.66 12.42 -10.91
N THR A 16 -10.97 11.67 -11.78
CA THR A 16 -11.22 10.24 -11.95
C THR A 16 -10.58 9.50 -10.77
N ALA A 17 -11.30 8.54 -10.19
CA ALA A 17 -10.72 7.67 -9.17
C ALA A 17 -9.58 6.86 -9.80
N ALA A 18 -8.41 6.88 -9.16
CA ALA A 18 -7.26 6.12 -9.65
C ALA A 18 -7.58 4.63 -9.68
N THR A 19 -7.08 3.93 -10.70
CA THR A 19 -7.28 2.49 -10.86
C THR A 19 -6.25 1.70 -10.05
N LEU A 20 -6.50 0.40 -9.83
CA LEU A 20 -5.52 -0.48 -9.19
C LEU A 20 -4.16 -0.46 -9.92
N ASN A 21 -4.17 -0.54 -11.25
CA ASN A 21 -2.95 -0.56 -12.05
C ASN A 21 -2.17 0.76 -11.97
N GLU A 22 -2.86 1.89 -11.88
CA GLU A 22 -2.21 3.20 -11.74
C GLU A 22 -1.47 3.32 -10.42
N VAL A 23 -2.14 3.01 -9.30
CA VAL A 23 -1.54 3.11 -7.97
C VAL A 23 -0.52 2.00 -7.70
N CYS A 24 -0.54 0.93 -8.49
CA CYS A 24 0.37 -0.19 -8.38
C CYS A 24 1.64 -0.08 -9.24
N ALA A 25 1.84 1.04 -9.94
CA ALA A 25 3.12 1.29 -10.59
C ALA A 25 4.23 1.50 -9.53
N PRO A 26 5.42 0.87 -9.68
CA PRO A 26 6.53 1.10 -8.74
C PRO A 26 6.90 2.57 -8.59
N SER A 27 6.86 3.34 -9.68
CA SER A 27 7.09 4.78 -9.67
C SER A 27 6.02 5.56 -8.88
N TYR A 28 4.77 5.10 -8.91
CA TYR A 28 3.71 5.70 -8.09
C TYR A 28 3.99 5.47 -6.61
N VAL A 29 4.30 4.24 -6.21
CA VAL A 29 4.63 3.92 -4.81
C VAL A 29 5.85 4.70 -4.36
N GLN A 30 6.92 4.69 -5.14
CA GLN A 30 8.17 5.39 -4.84
C GLN A 30 7.95 6.90 -4.63
N ALA A 31 7.13 7.54 -5.46
CA ALA A 31 6.82 8.97 -5.34
C ALA A 31 6.00 9.31 -4.08
N HIS A 32 5.38 8.32 -3.44
CA HIS A 32 4.57 8.49 -2.23
C HIS A 32 5.26 7.94 -0.97
N LEU A 33 6.47 7.39 -1.08
CA LEU A 33 7.26 7.06 0.10
C LEU A 33 7.71 8.34 0.82
N PRO A 34 7.78 8.32 2.15
CA PRO A 34 8.35 9.43 2.89
C PRO A 34 9.80 9.72 2.46
N PRO A 35 10.22 10.99 2.44
CA PRO A 35 11.59 11.35 2.07
C PRO A 35 12.60 10.80 3.09
N PRO A 36 13.89 10.69 2.71
CA PRO A 36 14.94 10.28 3.64
C PRO A 36 14.97 11.14 4.92
N GLY A 37 15.16 10.48 6.06
CA GLY A 37 15.17 11.13 7.38
C GLY A 37 13.79 11.49 7.94
N PHE A 38 12.69 11.05 7.31
CA PHE A 38 11.35 11.21 7.86
C PHE A 38 11.14 10.38 9.13
N TYR A 39 11.63 9.14 9.14
CA TYR A 39 11.61 8.27 10.32
C TYR A 39 12.91 8.42 11.10
N GLN A 40 12.81 8.40 12.43
CA GLN A 40 13.97 8.45 13.30
C GLN A 40 14.45 7.02 13.58
N GLY A 41 15.72 6.73 13.29
CA GLY A 41 16.32 5.42 13.55
C GLY A 41 16.07 4.38 12.46
N GLU A 42 15.43 4.75 11.36
CA GLU A 42 15.10 3.88 10.24
C GLU A 42 15.38 4.60 8.92
N SER A 43 15.99 3.90 7.97
CA SER A 43 16.30 4.42 6.64
C SER A 43 15.61 3.57 5.57
N LEU A 44 14.61 4.15 4.91
CA LEU A 44 13.96 3.54 3.73
C LEU A 44 14.91 3.53 2.53
N ASP A 45 14.88 2.46 1.73
CA ASP A 45 15.48 2.44 0.39
C ASP A 45 14.39 2.65 -0.68
N PRO A 46 14.29 3.84 -1.30
CA PRO A 46 13.30 4.09 -2.34
C PRO A 46 13.57 3.32 -3.63
N LEU A 47 14.78 2.76 -3.82
CA LEU A 47 15.14 2.03 -5.03
C LEU A 47 14.76 0.54 -4.96
N SER A 48 14.48 0.02 -3.77
CA SER A 48 14.03 -1.37 -3.57
C SER A 48 12.54 -1.57 -3.77
N VAL A 49 11.80 -0.52 -4.15
CA VAL A 49 10.35 -0.57 -4.38
C VAL A 49 10.00 -1.55 -5.50
N ASN A 50 9.16 -2.51 -5.16
CA ASN A 50 8.47 -3.38 -6.09
C ASN A 50 6.96 -3.24 -5.88
N ALA A 51 6.19 -3.27 -6.96
CA ALA A 51 4.73 -3.15 -6.90
C ALA A 51 4.11 -3.92 -8.08
N ASN A 52 3.24 -4.88 -7.78
CA ASN A 52 2.59 -5.72 -8.78
C ASN A 52 1.12 -5.98 -8.46
N PRO A 53 0.19 -5.79 -9.42
CA PRO A 53 -1.22 -6.10 -9.19
C PRO A 53 -1.40 -7.62 -9.11
N VAL A 54 -2.15 -8.05 -8.10
CA VAL A 54 -2.59 -9.43 -7.91
C VAL A 54 -4.11 -9.43 -7.95
N THR A 55 -4.68 -10.16 -8.91
CA THR A 55 -6.11 -10.16 -9.18
C THR A 55 -6.73 -11.53 -8.98
N GLN A 56 -8.04 -11.56 -8.76
CA GLN A 56 -8.86 -12.77 -8.62
C GLN A 56 -8.40 -13.68 -7.48
N VAL A 57 -7.90 -13.10 -6.38
CA VAL A 57 -7.55 -13.86 -5.19
C VAL A 57 -8.83 -14.27 -4.52
N SER A 58 -9.08 -15.58 -4.44
CA SER A 58 -10.22 -16.15 -3.75
C SER A 58 -9.78 -16.90 -2.51
N VAL A 59 -10.60 -16.78 -1.48
CA VAL A 59 -10.46 -17.44 -0.20
C VAL A 59 -11.82 -18.02 0.12
N ALA A 60 -11.87 -19.31 0.44
CA ALA A 60 -13.10 -20.00 0.77
C ALA A 60 -12.85 -21.04 1.85
N ASP A 61 -13.91 -21.46 2.53
CA ASP A 61 -13.92 -22.59 3.47
C ASP A 61 -12.88 -22.44 4.62
N ASN A 62 -12.88 -21.27 5.27
CA ASN A 62 -11.95 -20.99 6.38
C ASN A 62 -12.66 -20.67 7.71
N ASP A 63 -12.12 -21.17 8.82
CA ASP A 63 -12.68 -20.98 10.16
C ASP A 63 -12.43 -19.57 10.76
N PHE A 64 -11.41 -18.85 10.28
CA PHE A 64 -10.95 -17.58 10.86
C PHE A 64 -11.48 -16.35 10.13
N PHE A 65 -11.82 -16.47 8.85
CA PHE A 65 -12.29 -15.37 8.01
C PHE A 65 -13.30 -15.89 6.98
N PRO A 66 -14.29 -15.05 6.59
CA PRO A 66 -15.29 -15.48 5.62
C PRO A 66 -14.71 -15.56 4.21
N ASP A 67 -15.44 -16.25 3.36
CA ASP A 67 -15.17 -16.32 1.93
C ASP A 67 -15.10 -14.91 1.31
N ALA A 68 -14.09 -14.70 0.48
CA ALA A 68 -13.86 -13.42 -0.18
C ALA A 68 -13.18 -13.61 -1.53
N THR A 69 -13.46 -12.70 -2.46
CA THR A 69 -12.67 -12.53 -3.68
C THR A 69 -12.23 -11.08 -3.78
N PHE A 70 -10.93 -10.85 -3.97
CA PHE A 70 -10.37 -9.51 -3.95
C PHE A 70 -9.14 -9.37 -4.82
N ASP A 71 -8.88 -8.12 -5.21
CA ASP A 71 -7.68 -7.70 -5.92
C ASP A 71 -6.90 -6.74 -5.02
N TYR A 72 -5.57 -6.78 -5.12
CA TYR A 72 -4.69 -5.87 -4.41
C TYR A 72 -3.39 -5.63 -5.17
N CYS A 73 -2.71 -4.54 -4.86
CA CYS A 73 -1.33 -4.32 -5.25
C CYS A 73 -0.43 -4.92 -4.18
N ASN A 74 0.41 -5.88 -4.57
CA ASN A 74 1.48 -6.40 -3.74
C ASN A 74 2.67 -5.45 -3.85
N VAL A 75 2.90 -4.66 -2.81
CA VAL A 75 3.97 -3.67 -2.72
C VAL A 75 5.01 -4.17 -1.75
N SER A 76 6.28 -4.09 -2.08
CA SER A 76 7.37 -4.26 -1.12
C SER A 76 8.40 -3.15 -1.31
N PHE A 77 9.06 -2.79 -0.23
CA PHE A 77 10.25 -1.96 -0.21
C PHE A 77 11.05 -2.37 1.01
N THR A 78 12.30 -1.95 1.09
CA THR A 78 13.18 -2.28 2.21
C THR A 78 13.49 -1.05 3.07
N TYR A 79 13.76 -1.29 4.34
CA TYR A 79 14.36 -0.32 5.24
C TYR A 79 15.39 -1.00 6.13
N SER A 80 16.30 -0.22 6.70
CA SER A 80 17.26 -0.70 7.70
C SER A 80 17.20 0.17 8.95
N HIS A 81 17.58 -0.41 10.09
CA HIS A 81 17.70 0.36 11.33
C HIS A 81 19.05 1.06 11.38
N ASP A 82 19.06 2.34 11.79
CA ASP A 82 20.28 3.12 11.84
C ASP A 82 21.29 2.51 12.82
N GLY A 83 22.48 2.17 12.32
CA GLY A 83 23.56 1.59 13.12
C GLY A 83 23.49 0.06 13.30
N LEU A 84 22.53 -0.61 12.66
CA LEU A 84 22.48 -2.07 12.56
C LEU A 84 22.82 -2.50 11.12
N GLU A 85 23.36 -3.71 10.99
CA GLU A 85 23.62 -4.35 9.70
C GLU A 85 22.45 -5.28 9.34
N ASP A 86 21.26 -4.71 9.23
CA ASP A 86 20.05 -5.42 8.88
C ASP A 86 19.30 -4.79 7.72
N GLU A 87 18.41 -5.59 7.12
CA GLU A 87 17.47 -5.15 6.11
C GLU A 87 16.14 -5.79 6.44
N VAL A 88 15.08 -4.99 6.35
CA VAL A 88 13.72 -5.41 6.64
C VAL A 88 12.87 -5.15 5.41
N ALA A 89 12.15 -6.16 4.94
CA ALA A 89 11.39 -6.11 3.70
C ALA A 89 9.87 -6.23 3.94
N PRO A 90 9.18 -5.16 4.37
CA PRO A 90 7.72 -5.21 4.47
C PRO A 90 7.05 -5.38 3.10
N THR A 91 5.96 -6.15 3.12
CA THR A 91 5.01 -6.36 2.05
C THR A 91 3.67 -5.76 2.43
N TYR A 92 3.16 -4.89 1.58
CA TYR A 92 1.86 -4.27 1.70
C TYR A 92 0.87 -4.83 0.68
N TRP A 93 -0.35 -5.14 1.10
CA TRP A 93 -1.46 -5.42 0.17
C TRP A 93 -2.38 -4.21 0.15
N LEU A 94 -2.36 -3.50 -0.98
CA LEU A 94 -3.12 -2.27 -1.17
C LEU A 94 -4.33 -2.56 -2.04
N PRO A 95 -5.57 -2.45 -1.54
CA PRO A 95 -6.75 -2.64 -2.37
C PRO A 95 -6.84 -1.52 -3.42
N ALA A 96 -7.66 -1.75 -4.46
CA ALA A 96 -8.01 -0.69 -5.39
C ALA A 96 -8.56 0.54 -4.62
N PRO A 97 -8.27 1.79 -5.04
CA PRO A 97 -8.72 2.98 -4.31
C PRO A 97 -10.22 3.02 -4.01
N GLY A 98 -11.07 2.59 -4.96
CA GLY A 98 -12.53 2.51 -4.76
C GLY A 98 -13.00 1.38 -3.82
N LYS A 99 -12.11 0.49 -3.40
CA LYS A 99 -12.37 -0.60 -2.44
C LYS A 99 -11.74 -0.35 -1.08
N PHE A 100 -10.84 0.63 -0.95
CA PHE A 100 -10.18 0.94 0.30
C PHE A 100 -11.17 1.45 1.36
N GLN A 101 -11.22 0.78 2.51
CA GLN A 101 -12.17 1.09 3.59
C GLN A 101 -11.60 2.03 4.67
N ASN A 102 -10.53 2.78 4.39
CA ASN A 102 -9.85 3.63 5.38
C ASN A 102 -9.42 2.89 6.65
N ARG A 103 -8.97 1.65 6.50
CA ARG A 103 -8.56 0.78 7.60
C ARG A 103 -7.21 0.14 7.30
N PHE A 104 -6.32 0.21 8.28
CA PHE A 104 -5.01 -0.42 8.27
C PHE A 104 -5.00 -1.67 9.15
N LEU A 105 -4.31 -2.71 8.70
CA LEU A 105 -4.12 -3.96 9.42
C LEU A 105 -2.66 -4.40 9.30
N ALA A 106 -1.97 -4.53 10.43
CA ALA A 106 -0.69 -5.21 10.49
C ALA A 106 -0.90 -6.67 10.88
N THR A 107 -0.17 -7.59 10.24
CA THR A 107 -0.09 -8.98 10.66
C THR A 107 1.31 -9.31 11.15
N GLY A 108 1.41 -10.21 12.11
CA GLY A 108 2.69 -10.74 12.61
C GLY A 108 2.95 -12.17 12.15
N GLY A 109 3.89 -12.81 12.83
CA GLY A 109 4.18 -14.24 12.72
C GLY A 109 3.91 -15.00 14.02
N GLY A 110 4.54 -16.16 14.14
CA GLY A 110 4.43 -17.02 15.32
C GLY A 110 5.72 -17.81 15.56
N GLY A 111 6.06 -18.05 16.82
CA GLY A 111 7.31 -18.70 17.19
C GLY A 111 8.53 -17.85 16.84
N TYR A 112 9.47 -18.42 16.08
CA TYR A 112 10.68 -17.73 15.61
C TYR A 112 10.53 -17.10 14.22
N ALA A 113 9.36 -17.22 13.57
CA ALA A 113 9.08 -16.55 12.31
C ALA A 113 8.45 -15.19 12.58
N ILE A 114 9.01 -14.12 12.01
CA ILE A 114 8.50 -12.75 12.23
C ILE A 114 7.16 -12.52 11.50
N ASN A 115 6.85 -13.38 10.53
CA ASN A 115 5.69 -13.28 9.67
C ASN A 115 5.04 -14.65 9.37
N SER A 116 3.80 -14.62 8.88
CA SER A 116 3.07 -15.81 8.40
C SER A 116 2.81 -15.77 6.89
N GLY A 117 3.51 -14.90 6.14
CA GLY A 117 3.27 -14.65 4.73
C GLY A 117 1.78 -14.51 4.39
N ASN A 118 1.33 -15.27 3.40
CA ASN A 118 -0.06 -15.31 2.93
C ASN A 118 -1.00 -16.15 3.84
N GLN A 119 -0.54 -16.74 4.93
CA GLN A 119 -1.35 -17.65 5.78
C GLN A 119 -2.23 -16.91 6.79
N SER A 120 -1.74 -15.80 7.33
CA SER A 120 -2.65 -14.79 7.88
C SER A 120 -3.25 -14.06 6.68
N LEU A 121 -4.53 -13.72 6.68
CA LEU A 121 -5.14 -12.94 5.61
C LEU A 121 -5.45 -11.52 6.06
N ALA A 122 -5.69 -10.64 5.09
CA ALA A 122 -6.31 -9.37 5.39
C ALA A 122 -7.68 -9.65 6.01
N GLY A 123 -7.89 -9.23 7.26
CA GLY A 123 -9.17 -9.35 7.93
C GLY A 123 -10.29 -8.76 7.07
N ARG A 124 -11.52 -9.22 7.32
CA ARG A 124 -12.73 -8.90 6.56
C ARG A 124 -12.73 -7.47 5.99
N ASP A 125 -12.84 -7.42 4.66
CA ASP A 125 -13.08 -6.25 3.81
C ASP A 125 -11.89 -5.32 3.54
N HIS A 126 -11.15 -5.61 2.46
CA HIS A 126 -10.33 -4.68 1.66
C HIS A 126 -9.54 -3.63 2.48
N LEU A 127 -8.67 -4.15 3.34
CA LEU A 127 -7.79 -3.41 4.24
C LEU A 127 -6.41 -3.18 3.61
N TRP A 128 -5.72 -2.12 4.02
CA TRP A 128 -4.28 -2.03 3.81
C TRP A 128 -3.63 -3.03 4.76
N ARG A 129 -2.99 -4.05 4.20
CA ARG A 129 -2.28 -5.04 5.01
C ARG A 129 -0.78 -4.78 4.97
N CYS A 130 -0.09 -4.85 6.09
CA CYS A 130 1.38 -4.92 6.16
C CYS A 130 1.82 -6.27 6.72
N ILE A 131 2.80 -6.90 6.07
CA ILE A 131 3.45 -8.17 6.44
C ILE A 131 4.95 -7.91 6.39
N GLN A 132 5.71 -8.08 7.47
CA GLN A 132 7.18 -8.03 7.39
C GLN A 132 7.69 -9.28 6.64
N LEU A 133 8.68 -9.21 5.74
CA LEU A 133 9.40 -10.40 5.26
C LEU A 133 10.77 -10.49 5.93
N ASP A 134 11.27 -11.72 6.04
CA ASP A 134 12.59 -12.07 6.59
C ASP A 134 13.72 -11.76 5.60
#